data_AF-A0A383ER57-F1
#
_entry.id   AF-A0A383ER57-F1
#
_cell.length_a   1.000
_cell.length_b   1.000
_cell.length_c   1.000
_cell.angle_alpha   90.00
_cell.angle_beta   90.00
_cell.angle_gamma   90.00
#
_symmetry.space_group_name_H-M   'P 1'
#
loop_
_entity.id
_entity.type
_entity.pdbx_description
1 polymer ?
#
loop_
_entity_poly.entity_id
_entity_poly.type
_entity_poly.pdbx_seq_one_letter_code
_entity_poly.pdbx_strand_id
1 'polypeptide(L)'
;YFARYGNGKGIRVKREERRHIVAQHGKEVLVVEDDLHLDRGQFNKIAPLLEDYAGRPADMKKYEAVHLVDFGLHKDKVIEKIHFDIPMKKLSDLAHVKLTEIYPRKAAANLNSRGVTADKKKHQSVEFVYDYECEHGAWHNQRSAFFEAEAVNLDGVKDGIYIELDKFWVNFDKANTEAHPKSIGEFIDNLKKHFGIDRPKIYAFKAKSAHKVKDKKNWTSLAEWGYKQ
;
A
#
# COMPACT_ATOMS: atom_id res chain seq x y z
N TYR A 1 4.32 29.82 1.34
CA TYR A 1 3.92 28.86 0.29
C TYR A 1 2.45 28.56 0.46
N PHE A 2 1.64 28.64 -0.60
CA PHE A 2 0.18 28.51 -0.49
C PHE A 2 -0.35 27.52 -1.53
N ALA A 3 -1.21 26.57 -1.13
CA ALA A 3 -1.78 25.58 -2.05
C ALA A 3 -3.17 25.99 -2.56
N ARG A 4 -3.42 25.80 -3.87
CA ARG A 4 -4.75 25.87 -4.49
C ARG A 4 -5.24 24.46 -4.79
N TYR A 5 -6.48 24.15 -4.44
CA TYR A 5 -7.11 22.86 -4.74
C TYR A 5 -7.70 22.87 -6.15
N GLY A 6 -7.25 21.96 -7.01
CA GLY A 6 -7.81 21.69 -8.33
C GLY A 6 -8.23 20.22 -8.43
N ASN A 7 -9.51 19.98 -8.76
CA ASN A 7 -10.12 18.65 -8.88
C ASN A 7 -9.70 17.92 -10.17
N GLY A 8 -8.42 17.52 -10.26
CA GLY A 8 -7.87 16.71 -11.35
C GLY A 8 -7.32 15.37 -10.86
N LYS A 9 -7.69 14.29 -11.54
CA LYS A 9 -7.34 12.88 -11.27
C LYS A 9 -5.91 12.70 -10.73
N GLY A 10 -5.81 12.16 -9.51
CA GLY A 10 -4.55 11.99 -8.78
C GLY A 10 -4.15 13.27 -8.04
N ILE A 11 -4.90 13.60 -6.97
CA ILE A 11 -4.75 14.85 -6.20
C ILE A 11 -3.45 14.83 -5.41
N ARG A 12 -2.33 15.13 -6.09
CA ARG A 12 -1.13 15.63 -5.43
C ARG A 12 -1.34 17.12 -5.22
N VAL A 13 -1.30 17.55 -3.96
CA VAL A 13 -1.30 18.96 -3.60
C VAL A 13 -0.02 19.57 -4.19
N LYS A 14 -0.16 20.44 -5.19
CA LYS A 14 0.96 21.21 -5.74
C LYS A 14 1.10 22.48 -4.91
N ARG A 15 2.29 22.68 -4.34
CA ARG A 15 2.65 23.94 -3.68
C ARG A 15 2.77 25.01 -4.77
N GLU A 16 2.04 26.11 -4.63
CA GLU A 16 2.22 27.30 -5.47
C GLU A 16 2.97 28.37 -4.67
N GLU A 17 3.92 29.03 -5.32
CA GLU A 17 4.53 30.24 -4.75
C GLU A 17 3.58 31.40 -4.96
N ARG A 18 3.15 32.04 -3.86
CA ARG A 18 2.31 33.25 -3.90
C ARG A 18 2.81 34.23 -2.86
N ARG A 19 2.75 35.52 -3.20
CA ARG A 19 3.15 36.64 -2.33
C ARG A 19 1.98 37.24 -1.55
N HIS A 20 0.76 36.90 -1.92
CA HIS A 20 -0.47 37.39 -1.28
C HIS A 20 -1.50 36.26 -1.19
N ILE A 21 -2.20 36.19 -0.06
CA ILE A 21 -3.51 35.52 0.03
C ILE A 21 -4.55 36.64 0.04
N VAL A 22 -5.43 36.65 -0.95
CA VAL A 22 -6.61 37.52 -0.91
C VAL A 22 -7.75 36.68 -0.35
N ALA A 23 -8.00 36.80 0.96
CA ALA A 23 -9.25 36.30 1.53
C ALA A 23 -10.35 37.29 1.13
N GLN A 24 -11.19 36.90 0.17
CA GLN A 24 -12.29 37.74 -0.28
C GLN A 24 -13.24 38.00 0.89
N HIS A 25 -13.50 39.27 1.19
CA HIS A 25 -14.41 39.66 2.26
C HIS A 25 -15.80 39.03 2.04
N GLY A 26 -16.33 38.36 3.06
CA GLY A 26 -17.61 37.64 3.01
C GLY A 26 -17.51 36.14 2.69
N LYS A 27 -16.33 35.60 2.35
CA LYS A 27 -16.13 34.14 2.22
C LYS A 27 -15.61 33.53 3.51
N GLU A 28 -16.14 32.36 3.87
CA GLU A 28 -15.64 31.60 5.01
C GLU A 28 -14.32 30.89 4.63
N VAL A 29 -13.21 31.62 4.77
CA VAL A 29 -11.86 31.14 4.46
C VAL A 29 -11.11 30.81 5.76
N LEU A 30 -10.48 29.63 5.80
CA LEU A 30 -9.57 29.25 6.88
C LEU A 30 -8.12 29.29 6.38
N VAL A 31 -7.23 29.88 7.19
CA VAL A 31 -5.78 29.77 6.98
C VAL A 31 -5.22 28.74 7.97
N VAL A 32 -4.48 27.77 7.45
CA VAL A 32 -3.87 26.68 8.21
C VAL A 32 -2.37 26.71 8.01
N GLU A 33 -1.61 26.70 9.10
CA GLU A 33 -0.16 26.56 9.10
C GLU A 33 0.22 25.08 8.92
N ASP A 34 1.12 24.81 7.96
CA ASP A 34 1.75 23.51 7.76
C ASP A 34 2.93 23.31 8.72
N ASP A 35 2.62 23.13 10.00
CA ASP A 35 3.60 22.95 11.08
C ASP A 35 4.23 21.54 11.10
N LEU A 36 3.63 20.59 10.38
CA LEU A 36 4.10 19.21 10.32
C LEU A 36 5.09 18.96 9.17
N HIS A 37 5.16 19.85 8.18
CA HIS A 37 6.01 19.74 6.99
C HIS A 37 5.94 18.37 6.29
N LEU A 38 4.73 17.79 6.23
CA LEU A 38 4.55 16.44 5.69
C LEU A 38 4.53 16.44 4.16
N ASP A 39 5.21 15.46 3.55
CA ASP A 39 5.12 15.22 2.11
C ASP A 39 3.77 14.61 1.69
N ARG A 40 3.03 13.99 2.62
CA ARG A 40 1.78 13.25 2.38
C ARG A 40 0.82 13.35 3.55
N GLY A 41 -0.47 13.18 3.28
CA GLY A 41 -1.51 13.09 4.31
C GLY A 41 -2.10 14.43 4.77
N GLN A 42 -1.56 15.57 4.31
CA GLN A 42 -2.13 16.89 4.60
C GLN A 42 -3.58 17.00 4.11
N PHE A 43 -3.89 16.43 2.95
CA PHE A 43 -5.23 16.47 2.39
C PHE A 43 -6.27 15.73 3.24
N ASN A 44 -5.88 14.71 4.00
CA ASN A 44 -6.76 14.01 4.95
C ASN A 44 -7.26 14.90 6.10
N LYS A 45 -6.54 16.00 6.38
CA LYS A 45 -6.90 16.98 7.40
C LYS A 45 -7.63 18.19 6.83
N ILE A 46 -7.41 18.51 5.54
CA ILE A 46 -8.04 19.67 4.88
C ILE A 46 -9.35 19.31 4.19
N ALA A 47 -9.44 18.17 3.50
CA ALA A 47 -10.67 17.76 2.81
C ALA A 47 -11.92 17.73 3.72
N PRO A 48 -11.84 17.29 5.00
CA PRO A 48 -12.97 17.35 5.93
C PRO A 48 -13.53 18.76 6.14
N LEU A 49 -12.72 19.79 5.96
CA LEU A 49 -13.15 21.19 6.16
C LEU A 49 -13.86 21.76 4.93
N LEU A 50 -13.70 21.11 3.77
CA LEU A 50 -14.22 21.58 2.47
C LEU A 50 -15.43 20.77 1.99
N GLU A 51 -15.53 19.49 2.34
CA GLU A 51 -16.44 18.54 1.68
C GLU A 51 -17.53 17.98 2.60
N ASP A 52 -18.70 17.68 2.04
CA ASP A 52 -19.72 16.90 2.74
C ASP A 52 -19.49 15.41 2.55
N TYR A 53 -19.65 14.62 3.61
CA TYR A 53 -19.49 13.17 3.59
C TYR A 53 -20.33 12.51 4.68
N ALA A 54 -20.67 11.23 4.49
CA ALA A 54 -21.68 10.53 5.30
C ALA A 54 -21.36 10.44 6.81
N GLY A 55 -20.09 10.55 7.19
CA GLY A 55 -19.63 10.52 8.59
C GLY A 55 -19.19 11.89 9.14
N ARG A 56 -19.52 12.99 8.46
CA ARG A 56 -19.12 14.33 8.88
C ARG A 56 -19.82 14.71 10.19
N PRO A 57 -19.09 15.16 11.24
CA PRO A 57 -19.72 15.68 12.45
C PRO A 57 -20.58 16.91 12.14
N ALA A 58 -21.79 16.98 12.72
CA ALA A 58 -22.76 18.04 12.45
C ALA A 58 -22.28 19.43 12.91
N ASP A 59 -21.39 19.46 13.92
CA ASP A 59 -20.78 20.66 14.48
C ASP A 59 -19.51 21.11 13.74
N MET A 60 -18.99 20.29 12.81
CA MET A 60 -17.79 20.63 12.05
C MET A 60 -18.10 21.71 11.01
N LYS A 61 -17.62 22.93 11.26
CA LYS A 61 -17.72 24.07 10.33
C LYS A 61 -17.14 23.72 8.95
N LYS A 62 -17.92 24.00 7.90
CA LYS A 62 -17.51 23.90 6.49
C LYS A 62 -17.00 25.25 6.02
N TYR A 63 -15.88 25.25 5.31
CA TYR A 63 -15.25 26.45 4.76
C TYR A 63 -15.37 26.42 3.24
N GLU A 64 -15.48 27.59 2.62
CA GLU A 64 -15.47 27.71 1.17
C GLU A 64 -14.07 27.49 0.59
N ALA A 65 -13.05 27.92 1.35
CA ALA A 65 -11.66 27.72 0.99
C ALA A 65 -10.80 27.52 2.23
N VAL A 66 -9.79 26.66 2.10
CA VAL A 66 -8.77 26.46 3.12
C VAL A 66 -7.40 26.67 2.47
N HIS A 67 -6.63 27.61 2.98
CA HIS A 67 -5.27 27.87 2.53
C HIS A 67 -4.28 27.22 3.49
N LEU A 68 -3.53 26.25 3.00
CA LEU A 68 -2.41 25.66 3.73
C LEU A 68 -1.15 26.49 3.46
N VAL A 69 -0.48 26.91 4.54
CA VAL A 69 0.63 27.86 4.53
C VAL A 69 1.87 27.26 5.14
N ASP A 70 2.95 27.23 4.37
CA ASP A 70 4.30 26.92 4.88
C ASP A 70 5.16 28.19 4.75
N PHE A 71 5.83 28.61 5.83
CA PHE A 71 6.78 29.74 5.82
C PHE A 71 8.24 29.29 5.80
N GLY A 72 8.49 27.98 5.80
CA GLY A 72 9.82 27.39 5.86
C GLY A 72 10.55 27.66 7.17
N LEU A 73 11.87 27.44 7.15
CA LEU A 73 12.75 27.47 8.32
C LEU A 73 12.85 28.84 9.03
N HIS A 74 12.46 29.93 8.38
CA HIS A 74 12.59 31.28 8.92
C HIS A 74 11.22 31.98 9.06
N LYS A 75 10.22 31.21 9.51
CA LYS A 75 8.84 31.65 9.69
C LYS A 75 8.70 33.06 10.27
N ASP A 76 9.29 33.31 11.44
CA ASP A 76 9.09 34.57 12.16
C ASP A 76 9.58 35.78 11.35
N LYS A 77 10.76 35.64 10.72
CA LYS A 77 11.34 36.69 9.85
C LYS A 77 10.48 36.93 8.61
N VAL A 78 9.88 35.87 8.05
CA VAL A 78 9.01 35.98 6.87
C VAL A 78 7.69 36.65 7.25
N ILE A 79 7.08 36.24 8.36
CA ILE A 79 5.84 36.84 8.89
C ILE A 79 6.04 38.32 9.16
N GLU A 80 7.13 38.70 9.82
CA GLU A 80 7.48 40.10 10.09
C GLU A 80 7.65 40.89 8.79
N LYS A 81 8.42 40.36 7.84
CA LYS A 81 8.73 41.02 6.56
C LYS A 81 7.50 41.26 5.69
N ILE A 82 6.55 40.32 5.67
CA ILE A 82 5.33 40.44 4.85
C ILE A 82 4.15 41.02 5.64
N HIS A 83 4.37 41.34 6.92
CA HIS A 83 3.33 41.77 7.86
C HIS A 83 2.10 40.84 7.85
N PHE A 84 2.34 39.52 7.94
CA PHE A 84 1.25 38.54 7.95
C PHE A 84 0.54 38.54 9.31
N ASP A 85 -0.70 39.01 9.35
CA ASP A 85 -1.47 39.24 10.58
C ASP A 85 -2.73 38.35 10.69
N ILE A 86 -3.01 37.53 9.68
CA ILE A 86 -4.21 36.69 9.65
C ILE A 86 -4.09 35.53 10.66
N PRO A 87 -5.13 35.27 11.49
CA PRO A 87 -5.14 34.13 12.40
C PRO A 87 -4.99 32.79 11.67
N MET A 88 -4.07 31.94 12.16
CA MET A 88 -3.79 30.63 11.61
C MET A 88 -4.09 29.51 12.60
N LYS A 89 -4.69 28.42 12.13
CA LYS A 89 -4.76 27.15 12.88
C LYS A 89 -3.60 26.25 12.47
N LYS A 90 -3.07 25.43 13.39
CA LYS A 90 -2.05 24.45 13.03
C LYS A 90 -2.64 23.24 12.34
N LEU A 91 -1.92 22.66 11.38
CA LEU A 91 -2.30 21.42 10.71
C LEU A 91 -2.29 20.23 11.68
N SER A 92 -1.39 20.25 12.68
CA SER A 92 -1.36 19.27 13.79
C SER A 92 -2.72 19.10 14.46
N ASP A 93 -3.42 20.21 14.68
CA ASP A 93 -4.63 20.28 15.51
C ASP A 93 -5.89 19.85 14.76
N LEU A 94 -5.82 19.72 13.44
CA LEU A 94 -6.95 19.32 12.61
C LEU A 94 -7.19 17.81 12.68
N ALA A 95 -8.48 17.43 12.74
CA ALA A 95 -8.89 16.04 12.69
C ALA A 95 -8.43 15.36 11.38
N HIS A 96 -7.93 14.14 11.50
CA HIS A 96 -7.50 13.34 10.36
C HIS A 96 -8.59 12.36 9.94
N VAL A 97 -9.13 12.51 8.73
CA VAL A 97 -10.16 11.62 8.17
C VAL A 97 -9.59 10.87 6.97
N LYS A 98 -9.96 9.61 6.79
CA LYS A 98 -9.52 8.85 5.62
C LYS A 98 -10.19 9.41 4.37
N LEU A 99 -9.41 9.74 3.35
CA LEU A 99 -9.96 10.25 2.08
C LEU A 99 -10.97 9.32 1.42
N THR A 100 -10.93 8.01 1.69
CA THR A 100 -11.92 7.05 1.17
C THR A 100 -13.30 7.20 1.80
N GLU A 101 -13.40 7.83 2.98
CA GLU A 101 -14.68 8.14 3.62
C GLU A 101 -15.33 9.38 2.99
N ILE A 102 -14.51 10.30 2.48
CA ILE A 102 -14.95 11.54 1.82
C ILE A 102 -15.16 11.34 0.32
N TYR A 103 -14.23 10.62 -0.31
CA TYR A 103 -14.25 10.28 -1.73
C TYR A 103 -14.23 8.75 -1.88
N PRO A 104 -15.40 8.09 -1.71
CA PRO A 104 -15.50 6.64 -1.85
C PRO A 104 -14.99 6.19 -3.21
N ARG A 105 -14.01 5.29 -3.21
CA ARG A 105 -13.53 4.67 -4.45
C ARG A 105 -14.53 3.61 -4.89
N LYS A 106 -15.24 3.84 -5.99
CA LYS A 106 -15.86 2.73 -6.72
C LYS A 106 -14.73 1.87 -7.28
N ALA A 107 -14.71 0.58 -6.94
CA ALA A 107 -13.69 -0.39 -7.37
C ALA A 107 -13.46 -0.38 -8.90
N ALA A 108 -14.43 0.09 -9.69
CA ALA A 108 -14.37 0.15 -11.15
C ALA A 108 -13.55 1.32 -11.74
N ALA A 109 -13.17 2.36 -10.99
CA ALA A 109 -12.49 3.53 -11.56
C ALA A 109 -10.98 3.32 -11.85
N ASN A 110 -10.46 2.11 -11.60
CA ASN A 110 -9.09 1.71 -11.92
C ASN A 110 -8.97 0.97 -13.27
N LEU A 111 -9.93 1.09 -14.18
CA LEU A 111 -9.84 0.48 -15.52
C LEU A 111 -8.57 0.89 -16.30
N ASN A 112 -7.98 2.05 -16.00
CA ASN A 112 -6.75 2.52 -16.65
C ASN A 112 -5.54 2.67 -15.73
N SER A 113 -5.64 2.26 -14.46
CA SER A 113 -4.45 2.09 -13.62
C SER A 113 -4.16 0.61 -13.57
N ARG A 114 -2.95 0.20 -13.99
CA ARG A 114 -2.39 -1.13 -13.71
C ARG A 114 -2.19 -1.39 -12.19
N GLY A 115 -2.94 -0.69 -11.34
CA GLY A 115 -2.97 -0.79 -9.89
C GLY A 115 -3.86 -1.95 -9.48
N VAL A 116 -3.29 -3.14 -9.58
CA VAL A 116 -3.70 -4.31 -8.80
C VAL A 116 -3.96 -3.87 -7.37
N THR A 117 -5.17 -4.11 -6.87
CA THR A 117 -5.48 -3.88 -5.47
C THR A 117 -4.93 -5.05 -4.68
N ALA A 118 -3.77 -4.84 -4.07
CA ALA A 118 -3.16 -5.74 -3.11
C ALA A 118 -4.17 -6.26 -2.09
N ASP A 119 -4.36 -7.59 -2.01
CA ASP A 119 -5.21 -8.22 -1.02
C ASP A 119 -4.62 -8.03 0.39
N LYS A 120 -5.26 -7.17 1.19
CA LYS A 120 -4.78 -6.79 2.53
C LYS A 120 -4.56 -8.00 3.44
N LYS A 121 -5.35 -9.07 3.29
CA LYS A 121 -5.22 -10.29 4.11
C LYS A 121 -3.92 -11.02 3.79
N LYS A 122 -3.61 -11.22 2.51
CA LYS A 122 -2.36 -11.86 2.05
C LYS A 122 -1.12 -11.03 2.39
N HIS A 123 -1.23 -9.70 2.49
CA HIS A 123 -0.11 -8.87 2.95
C HIS A 123 0.18 -8.99 4.46
N GLN A 124 -0.80 -9.39 5.27
CA GLN A 124 -0.64 -9.63 6.71
C GLN A 124 -0.27 -11.09 7.05
N SER A 125 -0.72 -12.06 6.25
CA SER A 125 -0.36 -13.47 6.41
C SER A 125 1.14 -13.72 6.17
N VAL A 126 1.69 -14.76 6.80
CA VAL A 126 3.10 -15.16 6.62
C VAL A 126 3.25 -16.59 6.09
N GLU A 127 2.15 -17.34 6.05
CA GLU A 127 2.05 -18.74 5.66
C GLU A 127 1.01 -18.86 4.56
N PHE A 128 1.34 -19.63 3.53
CA PHE A 128 0.53 -19.78 2.33
C PHE A 128 0.66 -21.19 1.75
N VAL A 129 -0.27 -21.55 0.89
CA VAL A 129 -0.20 -22.74 0.04
C VAL A 129 -0.22 -22.30 -1.42
N TYR A 130 0.63 -22.90 -2.25
CA TYR A 130 0.66 -22.62 -3.68
C TYR A 130 -0.64 -23.12 -4.35
N ASP A 131 -1.25 -22.26 -5.16
CA ASP A 131 -2.46 -22.57 -5.91
C ASP A 131 -2.10 -23.02 -7.34
N TYR A 132 -2.21 -24.32 -7.60
CA TYR A 132 -1.98 -24.91 -8.92
C TYR A 132 -3.04 -24.53 -9.96
N GLU A 133 -4.23 -24.14 -9.51
CA GLU A 133 -5.36 -23.83 -10.37
C GLU A 133 -5.40 -22.33 -10.74
N CYS A 134 -4.40 -21.55 -10.31
CA CYS A 134 -4.27 -20.14 -10.64
C CYS A 134 -4.14 -19.94 -12.17
N GLU A 135 -5.17 -19.34 -12.79
CA GLU A 135 -5.24 -19.10 -14.24
C GLU A 135 -4.37 -17.91 -14.71
N HIS A 136 -3.71 -17.20 -13.79
CA HIS A 136 -2.92 -16.02 -14.11
C HIS A 136 -1.55 -16.37 -14.75
N GLY A 137 -1.14 -15.55 -15.72
CA GLY A 137 0.15 -15.69 -16.41
C GLY A 137 1.32 -14.97 -15.72
N ALA A 138 2.53 -15.14 -16.25
CA ALA A 138 3.76 -14.50 -15.74
C ALA A 138 3.74 -12.95 -15.79
N TRP A 139 2.87 -12.37 -16.60
CA TRP A 139 2.67 -10.93 -16.71
C TRP A 139 1.62 -10.37 -15.72
N HIS A 140 1.07 -11.22 -14.85
CA HIS A 140 0.10 -10.80 -13.85
C HIS A 140 0.79 -10.07 -12.70
N ASN A 141 0.42 -8.81 -12.48
CA ASN A 141 1.10 -7.96 -11.50
C ASN A 141 0.83 -8.38 -10.04
N GLN A 142 -0.26 -9.11 -9.75
CA GLN A 142 -0.57 -9.60 -8.40
C GLN A 142 0.04 -10.99 -8.14
N ARG A 143 1.35 -11.06 -7.89
CA ARG A 143 2.02 -12.35 -7.62
C ARG A 143 1.46 -13.10 -6.41
N SER A 144 0.82 -12.40 -5.47
CA SER A 144 0.13 -13.04 -4.35
C SER A 144 -1.10 -13.86 -4.76
N ALA A 145 -1.58 -13.73 -6.00
CA ALA A 145 -2.73 -14.48 -6.49
C ALA A 145 -2.42 -15.97 -6.72
N PHE A 146 -1.14 -16.34 -6.83
CA PHE A 146 -0.67 -17.73 -6.95
C PHE A 146 -0.64 -18.48 -5.60
N PHE A 147 -1.12 -17.84 -4.54
CA PHE A 147 -0.98 -18.34 -3.17
C PHE A 147 -2.25 -18.13 -2.37
N GLU A 148 -2.75 -19.17 -1.74
CA GLU A 148 -3.86 -19.08 -0.81
C GLU A 148 -3.35 -18.92 0.63
N ALA A 149 -3.95 -17.97 1.35
CA ALA A 149 -3.60 -17.71 2.74
C ALA A 149 -4.34 -18.71 3.62
N GLU A 150 -3.61 -19.73 4.08
CA GLU A 150 -4.12 -20.78 4.97
C GLU A 150 -3.29 -20.77 6.27
N ALA A 151 -3.94 -20.92 7.42
CA ALA A 151 -3.24 -21.15 8.67
C ALA A 151 -2.75 -22.60 8.68
N VAL A 152 -1.44 -22.82 8.57
CA VAL A 152 -0.89 -24.16 8.42
C VAL A 152 -0.45 -24.67 9.79
N ASN A 153 -0.97 -25.83 10.21
CA ASN A 153 -0.44 -26.52 11.39
C ASN A 153 0.89 -27.22 11.04
N LEU A 154 2.00 -26.49 11.22
CA LEU A 154 3.35 -26.93 10.83
C LEU A 154 3.82 -28.22 11.51
N ASP A 155 3.33 -28.51 12.72
CA ASP A 155 3.76 -29.67 13.51
C ASP A 155 3.03 -30.97 13.10
N GLY A 156 1.91 -30.85 12.38
CA GLY A 156 1.18 -31.99 11.84
C GLY A 156 1.69 -32.49 10.48
N VAL A 157 2.61 -31.76 9.84
CA VAL A 157 3.12 -32.09 8.49
C VAL A 157 4.29 -33.05 8.60
N LYS A 158 4.17 -34.27 8.05
CA LYS A 158 5.21 -35.32 8.14
C LYS A 158 6.33 -35.19 7.10
N ASP A 159 6.01 -34.70 5.89
CA ASP A 159 6.97 -34.52 4.78
C ASP A 159 6.63 -33.23 4.02
N GLY A 160 6.94 -32.10 4.63
CA GLY A 160 6.55 -30.78 4.11
C GLY A 160 7.50 -30.28 3.04
N ILE A 161 6.96 -29.86 1.89
CA ILE A 161 7.75 -29.18 0.86
C ILE A 161 7.49 -27.68 0.96
N TYR A 162 8.56 -26.89 1.09
CA TYR A 162 8.43 -25.46 1.26
C TYR A 162 9.23 -24.61 0.26
N ILE A 163 8.77 -23.38 0.09
CA ILE A 163 9.49 -22.30 -0.61
C ILE A 163 9.54 -21.05 0.26
N GLU A 164 10.60 -20.27 0.06
CA GLU A 164 10.74 -18.94 0.66
C GLU A 164 10.23 -17.87 -0.33
N LEU A 165 9.48 -16.90 0.20
CA LEU A 165 8.93 -15.78 -0.54
C LEU A 165 9.59 -14.46 -0.12
N ASP A 166 10.10 -13.69 -1.09
CA ASP A 166 10.38 -12.26 -0.92
C ASP A 166 9.48 -11.44 -1.84
N LYS A 167 8.61 -10.59 -1.28
CA LYS A 167 7.60 -9.82 -2.04
C LYS A 167 6.78 -10.70 -3.02
N PHE A 168 6.52 -11.96 -2.67
CA PHE A 168 5.88 -12.97 -3.52
C PHE A 168 6.65 -13.36 -4.79
N TRP A 169 7.93 -13.02 -4.87
CA TRP A 169 8.88 -13.77 -5.70
C TRP A 169 9.27 -15.06 -5.00
N VAL A 170 9.60 -16.06 -5.81
CA VAL A 170 10.01 -17.38 -5.34
C VAL A 170 11.52 -17.48 -5.48
N ASN A 171 12.18 -17.90 -4.40
CA ASN A 171 13.60 -18.25 -4.46
C ASN A 171 13.70 -19.75 -4.75
N PHE A 172 13.98 -20.07 -6.02
CA PHE A 172 13.96 -21.45 -6.54
C PHE A 172 15.35 -22.10 -6.52
N ASP A 173 16.41 -21.30 -6.48
CA ASP A 173 17.80 -21.78 -6.54
C ASP A 173 18.62 -21.26 -5.36
N LYS A 174 19.78 -21.90 -5.14
CA LYS A 174 20.77 -21.42 -4.16
C LYS A 174 21.41 -20.09 -4.58
N ALA A 175 21.30 -19.72 -5.86
CA ALA A 175 21.75 -18.45 -6.39
C ALA A 175 20.81 -17.27 -6.04
N ASN A 176 19.67 -17.56 -5.40
CA ASN A 176 18.70 -16.59 -4.94
C ASN A 176 18.13 -15.72 -6.07
N THR A 177 17.97 -16.30 -7.26
CA THR A 177 17.35 -15.59 -8.38
C THR A 177 15.85 -15.48 -8.16
N GLU A 178 15.33 -14.25 -8.12
CA GLU A 178 13.90 -13.99 -7.98
C GLU A 178 13.15 -14.58 -9.19
N ALA A 179 12.42 -15.67 -8.98
CA ALA A 179 11.61 -16.32 -10.00
C ALA A 179 10.11 -16.00 -9.82
N HIS A 180 9.41 -15.85 -10.94
CA HIS A 180 7.96 -15.62 -10.93
C HIS A 180 7.22 -16.88 -10.42
N PRO A 181 6.20 -16.79 -9.54
CA PRO A 181 5.50 -17.97 -8.99
C PRO A 181 5.00 -18.97 -10.02
N LYS A 182 4.61 -18.50 -11.22
CA LYS A 182 4.21 -19.36 -12.35
C LYS A 182 5.26 -20.44 -12.69
N SER A 183 6.55 -20.16 -12.49
CA SER A 183 7.62 -21.12 -12.77
C SER A 183 7.55 -22.37 -11.88
N ILE A 184 6.92 -22.29 -10.70
CA ILE A 184 6.66 -23.46 -9.85
C ILE A 184 5.74 -24.43 -10.60
N GLY A 185 4.61 -23.94 -11.11
CA GLY A 185 3.66 -24.77 -11.84
C GLY A 185 4.31 -25.43 -13.06
N GLU A 186 5.07 -24.66 -13.84
CA GLU A 186 5.81 -25.16 -15.00
C GLU A 186 6.83 -26.23 -14.63
N PHE A 187 7.58 -26.03 -13.55
CA PHE A 187 8.54 -27.03 -13.04
C PHE A 187 7.85 -28.34 -12.66
N ILE A 188 6.76 -28.27 -11.90
CA ILE A 188 6.03 -29.46 -11.44
C ILE A 188 5.32 -30.17 -12.59
N ASP A 189 4.73 -29.43 -13.52
CA ASP A 189 4.10 -30.01 -14.70
C ASP A 189 5.13 -30.72 -15.60
N ASN A 190 6.36 -30.19 -15.70
CA ASN A 190 7.46 -30.87 -16.39
C ASN A 190 7.87 -32.17 -15.67
N LEU A 191 7.95 -32.16 -14.33
CA LEU A 191 8.23 -33.37 -13.56
C LEU A 191 7.16 -34.45 -13.78
N LYS A 192 5.89 -34.06 -13.80
CA LYS A 192 4.78 -34.97 -14.11
C LYS A 192 4.89 -35.53 -15.53
N LYS A 193 5.15 -34.67 -16.51
CA LYS A 193 5.20 -35.05 -17.93
C LYS A 193 6.36 -35.98 -18.26
N HIS A 194 7.53 -35.76 -17.66
CA HIS A 194 8.76 -36.47 -18.03
C HIS A 194 9.12 -37.62 -17.09
N PHE A 195 8.69 -37.56 -15.83
CA PHE A 195 9.07 -38.52 -14.78
C PHE A 195 7.86 -39.13 -14.06
N GLY A 196 6.62 -38.72 -14.39
CA GLY A 196 5.42 -39.27 -13.77
C GLY A 196 5.20 -38.86 -12.31
N ILE A 197 5.91 -37.84 -11.84
CA ILE A 197 5.83 -37.35 -10.46
C ILE A 197 4.59 -36.47 -10.30
N ASP A 198 3.71 -36.81 -9.37
CA ASP A 198 2.50 -36.03 -9.11
C ASP A 198 2.76 -34.70 -8.38
N ARG A 199 1.80 -33.79 -8.48
CA ARG A 199 1.87 -32.43 -7.89
C ARG A 199 1.93 -32.51 -6.36
N PRO A 200 3.05 -32.15 -5.70
CA PRO A 200 3.11 -32.11 -4.25
C PRO A 200 2.33 -30.92 -3.68
N LYS A 201 1.89 -30.99 -2.43
CA LYS A 201 1.41 -29.79 -1.73
C LYS A 201 2.62 -28.91 -1.36
N ILE A 202 2.65 -27.68 -1.89
CA ILE A 202 3.75 -26.73 -1.66
C ILE A 202 3.30 -25.65 -0.68
N TYR A 203 4.04 -25.54 0.42
CA TYR A 203 3.86 -24.50 1.42
C TYR A 203 4.80 -23.33 1.13
N ALA A 204 4.31 -22.11 1.26
CA ALA A 204 5.11 -20.92 1.00
C ALA A 204 5.15 -20.02 2.24
N PHE A 205 6.36 -19.57 2.59
CA PHE A 205 6.60 -18.75 3.78
C PHE A 205 7.30 -17.46 3.39
N LYS A 206 6.88 -16.34 3.95
CA LYS A 206 7.68 -15.10 3.81
C LYS A 206 9.07 -15.34 4.40
N ALA A 207 10.10 -14.73 3.83
CA ALA A 207 11.50 -14.93 4.25
C ALA A 207 11.69 -14.78 5.78
N LYS A 208 11.00 -13.82 6.40
CA LYS A 208 11.04 -13.61 7.86
C LYS A 208 10.48 -14.75 8.70
N SER A 209 9.59 -15.59 8.16
CA SER A 209 8.97 -16.72 8.85
C SER A 209 9.47 -18.09 8.39
N ALA A 210 10.33 -18.15 7.36
CA ALA A 210 10.86 -19.40 6.83
C ALA A 210 11.70 -20.19 7.86
N HIS A 211 12.32 -19.51 8.82
CA HIS A 211 13.06 -20.15 9.92
C HIS A 211 12.19 -21.14 10.74
N LYS A 212 10.86 -21.00 10.74
CA LYS A 212 9.95 -21.93 11.43
C LYS A 212 9.98 -23.35 10.86
N VAL A 213 10.37 -23.50 9.59
CA VAL A 213 10.37 -24.79 8.88
C VAL A 213 11.75 -25.20 8.40
N LYS A 214 12.63 -24.24 8.07
CA LYS A 214 13.95 -24.48 7.48
C LYS A 214 14.86 -25.39 8.32
N ASP A 215 14.79 -25.27 9.64
CA ASP A 215 15.65 -26.05 10.55
C ASP A 215 15.02 -27.38 10.97
N LYS A 216 13.80 -27.68 10.50
CA LYS A 216 13.07 -28.90 10.85
C LYS A 216 13.36 -30.02 9.84
N LYS A 217 13.72 -31.21 10.34
CA LYS A 217 14.12 -32.36 9.49
C LYS A 217 13.02 -32.91 8.58
N ASN A 218 11.76 -32.71 8.94
CA ASN A 218 10.58 -33.14 8.18
C ASN A 218 10.21 -32.17 7.04
N TRP A 219 10.99 -31.09 6.86
CA TRP A 219 10.77 -30.11 5.81
C TRP A 219 11.91 -30.13 4.81
N THR A 220 11.59 -30.15 3.53
CA THR A 220 12.55 -30.08 2.43
C THR A 220 12.21 -28.89 1.55
N SER A 221 13.22 -28.13 1.14
CA SER A 221 13.00 -27.05 0.18
C SER A 221 12.56 -27.62 -1.17
N LEU A 222 11.73 -26.91 -1.93
CA LEU A 222 11.27 -27.37 -3.25
C LEU A 222 12.43 -27.72 -4.19
N ALA A 223 13.50 -26.93 -4.15
CA ALA A 223 14.73 -27.18 -4.91
C ALA A 223 15.36 -28.53 -4.56
N GLU A 224 15.58 -28.78 -3.26
CA GLU A 224 16.18 -30.04 -2.79
C GLU A 224 15.27 -31.25 -3.02
N TRP A 225 13.95 -31.06 -2.88
CA TRP A 225 12.98 -32.11 -3.18
C TRP A 225 13.03 -32.48 -4.66
N GLY A 226 13.08 -31.49 -5.55
CA GLY A 226 13.17 -31.68 -7.00
C GLY A 226 14.45 -32.37 -7.44
N TYR A 227 15.59 -32.10 -6.79
CA TYR A 227 16.86 -32.81 -7.06
C TYR A 227 16.87 -34.28 -6.61
N LYS A 228 15.96 -34.68 -5.70
CA LYS A 228 15.91 -36.04 -5.14
C LYS A 228 14.97 -36.98 -5.90
N GLN A 229 14.15 -36.46 -6.83
CA GLN A 229 13.27 -37.28 -7.65
C GLN A 229 14.03 -37.86 -8.85
#